data_AF-A0A232M572-F1
#
_entry.id   AF-A0A232M572-F1
#
_cell.length_a   1.000
_cell.length_b   1.000
_cell.length_c   1.000
_cell.angle_alpha   90.00
_cell.angle_beta   90.00
_cell.angle_gamma   90.00
#
_symmetry.space_group_name_H-M   'P 1'
#
loop_
_entity.id
_entity.type
_entity.pdbx_description
1 polymer ?
#
loop_
_entity_poly.entity_id
_entity_poly.type
_entity_poly.pdbx_seq_one_letter_code
_entity_poly.pdbx_strand_id
1 'polypeptide(L)'
;MKGFGNTDSVIVVSYMIPRYYGTIENLDPKLYQPHLNDFLEDEYPPKAILLEYIPNMQMLYWTNYTKKGMDNFIKGLQQIHEALVEHSDVYDDCRRGPRKGNLDRF
;
A
#
# COMPACT_ATOMS: atom_id res chain seq x y z
N MET A 1 -25.08 -35.44 -8.46
CA MET A 1 -24.26 -34.73 -9.46
C MET A 1 -24.62 -33.25 -9.43
N LYS A 2 -23.59 -32.41 -9.25
CA LYS A 2 -23.49 -30.95 -9.52
C LYS A 2 -24.41 -30.01 -8.69
N GLY A 3 -23.94 -28.89 -8.14
CA GLY A 3 -22.63 -28.24 -8.29
C GLY A 3 -22.34 -27.32 -7.11
N PHE A 4 -21.06 -27.31 -6.72
CA PHE A 4 -20.48 -26.30 -5.85
C PHE A 4 -20.62 -24.94 -6.54
N GLY A 5 -21.39 -24.03 -5.92
CA GLY A 5 -21.34 -22.62 -6.24
C GLY A 5 -20.05 -22.05 -5.66
N ASN A 6 -19.02 -21.92 -6.49
CA ASN A 6 -17.80 -21.21 -6.14
C ASN A 6 -18.13 -19.73 -5.87
N THR A 7 -18.22 -19.36 -4.60
CA THR A 7 -18.02 -17.97 -4.16
C THR A 7 -16.56 -17.80 -3.76
N ASP A 8 -15.67 -18.04 -4.72
CA ASP A 8 -14.22 -17.85 -4.55
C ASP A 8 -13.75 -16.49 -5.07
N SER A 9 -14.62 -15.48 -5.05
CA SER A 9 -14.22 -14.08 -5.11
C SER A 9 -13.73 -13.59 -3.74
N VAL A 10 -12.89 -14.39 -3.09
CA VAL A 10 -11.92 -13.85 -2.14
C VAL A 10 -10.76 -13.41 -3.01
N ILE A 11 -10.56 -12.11 -3.11
CA ILE A 11 -9.44 -11.53 -3.84
C ILE A 11 -8.18 -11.97 -3.11
N VAL A 12 -7.61 -13.05 -3.63
CA VAL A 12 -6.30 -13.55 -3.28
C VAL A 12 -5.32 -12.62 -3.97
N VAL A 13 -4.96 -11.53 -3.30
CA VAL A 13 -3.75 -10.81 -3.65
C VAL A 13 -2.60 -11.76 -3.26
N SER A 14 -2.23 -12.64 -4.19
CA SER A 14 -0.82 -13.07 -4.24
C SER A 14 0.00 -11.80 -4.19
N TYR A 15 1.06 -11.76 -3.39
CA TYR A 15 1.98 -10.63 -3.34
C TYR A 15 2.41 -10.27 -4.76
N MET A 16 1.71 -9.34 -5.38
CA MET A 16 1.94 -8.84 -6.71
C MET A 16 2.53 -7.48 -6.44
N ILE A 17 3.86 -7.37 -6.61
CA ILE A 17 4.51 -6.08 -6.60
C ILE A 17 3.78 -5.25 -7.67
N PRO A 18 3.09 -4.16 -7.29
CA PRO A 18 2.38 -3.34 -8.27
C PRO A 18 3.35 -2.94 -9.38
N ARG A 19 2.94 -3.06 -10.64
CA ARG A 19 3.80 -2.62 -11.74
C ARG A 19 4.16 -1.15 -11.55
N TYR A 20 5.44 -0.85 -11.64
CA TYR A 20 5.94 0.52 -11.68
C TYR A 20 5.77 1.07 -13.10
N TYR A 21 5.13 2.24 -13.20
CA TYR A 21 4.90 2.92 -14.48
C TYR A 21 5.78 4.16 -14.68
N GLY A 22 6.32 4.75 -13.62
CA GLY A 22 7.19 5.93 -13.73
C GLY A 22 7.18 6.82 -12.50
N THR A 23 7.94 7.91 -12.57
CA THR A 23 7.90 9.01 -11.61
C THR A 23 7.38 10.30 -12.27
N ILE A 24 6.80 11.16 -11.45
CA ILE A 24 6.43 12.53 -11.80
C ILE A 24 7.24 13.43 -10.88
N GLU A 25 8.14 14.22 -11.44
CA GLU A 25 9.09 15.03 -10.67
C GLU A 25 8.55 16.41 -10.30
N ASN A 26 7.55 16.92 -11.03
CA ASN A 26 6.96 18.23 -10.81
C ASN A 26 5.46 18.15 -11.04
N LEU A 27 4.70 18.01 -9.97
CA LEU A 27 3.25 17.93 -10.02
C LEU A 27 2.68 19.26 -9.50
N ASP A 28 1.90 19.98 -10.34
CA ASP A 28 1.26 21.24 -9.92
C ASP A 28 0.02 20.95 -9.06
N PRO A 29 0.05 21.20 -7.73
CA PRO A 29 -1.04 20.84 -6.84
C PRO A 29 -2.35 21.56 -7.20
N LYS A 30 -2.26 22.74 -7.85
CA LYS A 30 -3.43 23.55 -8.21
C LYS A 30 -4.33 22.87 -9.23
N LEU A 31 -3.77 22.00 -10.08
CA LEU A 31 -4.51 21.26 -11.10
C LEU A 31 -5.28 20.05 -10.54
N TYR A 32 -4.93 19.59 -9.33
CA TYR A 32 -5.48 18.36 -8.74
C TYR A 32 -6.24 18.61 -7.43
N GLN A 33 -6.73 19.84 -7.26
CA GLN A 33 -7.60 20.17 -6.14
C GLN A 33 -8.92 19.38 -6.24
N PRO A 34 -9.47 18.90 -5.11
CA PRO A 34 -9.03 19.19 -3.74
C PRO A 34 -7.97 18.22 -3.17
N HIS A 35 -7.58 17.19 -3.93
CA HIS A 35 -6.82 16.05 -3.39
C HIS A 35 -5.39 16.39 -2.98
N LEU A 36 -4.81 17.44 -3.54
CA LEU A 36 -3.45 17.89 -3.24
C LEU A 36 -3.41 19.26 -2.57
N ASN A 37 -4.50 19.66 -1.91
CA ASN A 37 -4.58 20.96 -1.22
C ASN A 37 -3.51 21.12 -0.15
N ASP A 38 -3.15 20.03 0.53
CA ASP A 38 -2.12 20.04 1.59
C ASP A 38 -0.74 20.44 1.07
N PHE A 39 -0.50 20.37 -0.25
CA PHE A 39 0.78 20.72 -0.90
C PHE A 39 0.77 22.11 -1.55
N LEU A 40 -0.32 22.90 -1.44
CA LEU A 40 -0.44 24.18 -2.15
C LEU A 40 0.57 25.24 -1.69
N GLU A 41 0.95 25.19 -0.42
CA GLU A 41 1.85 26.15 0.23
C GLU A 41 3.27 25.59 0.43
N ASP A 42 3.56 24.39 -0.08
CA ASP A 42 4.87 23.77 0.04
C ASP A 42 5.91 24.52 -0.82
N GLU A 43 7.13 24.65 -0.27
CA GLU A 43 8.25 25.29 -0.98
C GLU A 43 8.61 24.57 -2.28
N TYR A 44 8.45 23.24 -2.30
CA TYR A 44 8.80 22.38 -3.44
C TYR A 44 7.56 21.64 -3.96
N PRO A 45 7.39 21.55 -5.30
CA PRO A 45 6.30 20.76 -5.87
C PRO A 45 6.36 19.30 -5.42
N PRO A 46 5.21 18.65 -5.16
CA PRO A 46 5.19 17.25 -4.82
C PRO A 46 5.69 16.39 -5.97
N LYS A 47 6.37 15.31 -5.59
CA LYS A 47 6.80 14.23 -6.48
C LYS A 47 5.90 13.03 -6.28
N ALA A 48 5.67 12.27 -7.35
CA ALA A 48 4.84 11.08 -7.29
C ALA A 48 5.50 9.90 -7.98
N ILE A 49 5.19 8.69 -7.51
CA ILE A 49 5.43 7.44 -8.22
C ILE A 49 4.09 6.92 -8.76
N LEU A 50 4.09 6.45 -10.00
CA LEU A 50 2.91 5.86 -10.62
C LEU A 50 3.00 4.33 -10.53
N LEU A 51 2.04 3.73 -9.84
CA LEU A 51 1.96 2.30 -9.60
C LEU A 51 0.66 1.71 -10.16
N GLU A 52 0.65 0.41 -10.41
CA GLU A 52 -0.54 -0.36 -10.72
C GLU A 52 -1.61 -0.23 -9.64
N TYR A 53 -2.80 0.18 -10.05
CA TYR A 53 -3.97 0.16 -9.20
C TYR A 53 -4.51 -1.28 -9.11
N ILE A 54 -4.47 -1.84 -7.90
CA ILE A 54 -5.01 -3.17 -7.62
C ILE A 54 -6.42 -3.00 -7.03
N PRO A 55 -7.49 -3.34 -7.78
CA PRO A 55 -8.85 -3.17 -7.30
C PRO A 55 -9.14 -4.07 -6.10
N ASN A 56 -9.88 -3.54 -5.12
CA ASN A 56 -10.26 -4.24 -3.89
C ASN A 56 -9.06 -4.71 -3.04
N MET A 57 -7.93 -4.02 -3.11
CA MET A 57 -6.85 -4.21 -2.15
C MET A 57 -7.38 -3.95 -0.73
N GLN A 58 -7.13 -4.89 0.18
CA GLN A 58 -7.52 -4.79 1.58
C GLN A 58 -6.28 -4.80 2.45
N MET A 59 -6.28 -3.95 3.48
CA MET A 59 -5.25 -3.99 4.52
C MET A 59 -5.35 -5.32 5.26
N LEU A 60 -4.21 -5.96 5.51
CA LEU A 60 -4.15 -7.17 6.29
C LEU A 60 -4.35 -6.80 7.77
N TYR A 61 -5.29 -7.46 8.42
CA TYR A 61 -5.58 -7.33 9.84
C TYR A 61 -5.66 -8.71 10.46
N TRP A 62 -5.44 -8.79 11.78
CA TRP A 62 -5.68 -10.01 12.55
C TRP A 62 -7.11 -10.56 12.39
N THR A 63 -8.09 -9.71 12.10
CA THR A 63 -9.51 -10.07 11.99
C THR A 63 -9.92 -10.54 10.61
N ASN A 64 -9.21 -10.16 9.54
CA ASN A 64 -9.48 -10.58 8.16
C ASN A 64 -8.44 -11.58 7.62
N TYR A 65 -7.69 -12.21 8.53
CA TYR A 65 -6.66 -13.17 8.19
C TYR A 65 -7.25 -14.40 7.49
N THR A 66 -6.56 -14.87 6.45
CA THR A 66 -6.80 -16.20 5.86
C THR A 66 -5.45 -16.91 5.70
N LYS A 67 -5.43 -18.24 5.82
CA LYS A 67 -4.21 -19.02 5.66
C LYS A 67 -3.53 -18.74 4.31
N LYS A 68 -4.32 -18.71 3.23
CA LYS A 68 -3.85 -18.40 1.87
C LYS A 68 -3.25 -16.99 1.76
N GLY A 69 -3.87 -16.00 2.41
CA GLY A 69 -3.34 -14.64 2.48
C GLY A 69 -1.99 -14.57 3.19
N MET A 70 -1.84 -15.27 4.32
CA MET A 70 -0.57 -15.32 5.05
C MET A 70 0.53 -16.06 4.28
N ASP A 71 0.20 -17.17 3.63
CA ASP A 71 1.17 -17.90 2.79
C ASP A 71 1.69 -17.01 1.65
N ASN A 72 0.81 -16.20 1.05
CA ASN A 72 1.20 -15.22 0.04
C ASN A 72 2.02 -14.07 0.62
N PHE A 73 1.67 -13.59 1.81
CA PHE A 73 2.41 -12.54 2.52
C PHE A 73 3.85 -12.96 2.83
N ILE A 74 4.03 -14.18 3.36
CA ILE A 74 5.36 -14.74 3.66
C ILE A 74 6.20 -14.88 2.39
N LYS A 75 5.60 -15.39 1.29
CA LYS A 75 6.28 -15.49 -0.01
C LYS A 75 6.74 -14.13 -0.52
N GLY A 76 5.92 -13.10 -0.33
CA GLY A 76 6.26 -11.73 -0.66
C GLY A 76 7.49 -11.20 0.08
N LEU A 77 7.50 -11.35 1.40
CA LEU A 77 8.65 -10.98 2.23
C LEU A 77 9.92 -11.73 1.83
N GLN A 78 9.80 -13.02 1.48
CA GLN A 78 10.93 -13.81 0.99
C GLN A 78 11.52 -13.21 -0.30
N GLN A 79 10.69 -12.81 -1.26
CA GLN A 79 11.15 -12.18 -2.50
C GLN A 79 11.85 -10.83 -2.25
N ILE A 80 11.36 -10.04 -1.30
CA ILE A 80 12.00 -8.77 -0.89
C ILE A 80 13.38 -9.05 -0.29
N HIS A 81 13.48 -10.01 0.63
CA HIS A 81 14.75 -10.41 1.23
C HIS A 81 15.73 -11.02 0.21
N GLU A 82 15.24 -11.79 -0.77
CA GLU A 82 16.04 -12.32 -1.89
C GLU A 82 16.65 -11.19 -2.74
N ALA A 83 15.95 -10.06 -2.86
CA ALA A 83 16.47 -8.84 -3.48
C ALA A 83 17.43 -8.04 -2.58
N LEU A 84 17.80 -8.58 -1.40
CA LEU A 84 18.65 -7.94 -0.39
C LEU A 84 18.08 -6.61 0.14
N VAL A 85 16.75 -6.48 0.13
CA VAL A 85 16.03 -5.34 0.71
C VAL A 85 15.39 -5.79 2.02
N GLU A 86 15.42 -4.95 3.05
CA GLU A 86 14.71 -5.18 4.32
C GLU A 86 13.57 -4.18 4.45
N HIS A 87 12.34 -4.66 4.65
CA HIS A 87 11.18 -3.82 4.93
C HIS A 87 11.13 -3.57 6.45
N SER A 88 11.82 -2.53 6.94
CA SER A 88 12.06 -2.34 8.38
C SER A 88 10.83 -1.89 9.19
N ASP A 89 9.66 -1.72 8.59
CA ASP A 89 8.43 -1.20 9.20
C ASP A 89 7.19 -2.09 8.93
N VAL A 90 7.37 -3.40 8.85
CA VAL A 90 6.27 -4.39 8.77
C VAL A 90 5.53 -4.43 10.12
N TYR A 91 4.64 -3.47 10.38
CA TYR A 91 3.79 -3.43 11.57
C TYR A 91 2.37 -2.99 11.22
N ASP A 92 1.38 -3.75 11.68
CA ASP A 92 -0.01 -3.29 11.70
C ASP A 92 -0.14 -2.11 12.67
N ASP A 93 -0.73 -1.03 12.19
CA ASP A 93 -1.01 0.22 12.91
C ASP A 93 -2.09 0.05 13.99
N CYS A 94 -1.87 -0.86 14.94
CA CYS A 94 -2.81 -1.12 16.04
C CYS A 94 -2.23 -0.75 17.41
N ARG A 95 -0.93 -0.38 17.50
CA ARG A 95 -0.27 0.02 18.76
C ARG A 95 0.22 1.46 18.83
N ARG A 96 0.11 2.24 17.74
CA ARG A 96 0.33 3.69 17.83
C ARG A 96 -0.97 4.33 18.31
N GLY A 97 -1.02 4.68 19.60
CA GLY A 97 -1.93 5.73 20.05
C GLY A 97 -1.74 7.00 19.21
N PRO A 98 -2.67 7.97 19.26
CA PRO A 98 -2.63 9.16 18.41
C PRO A 98 -1.24 9.79 18.47
N ARG A 99 -0.57 9.92 17.32
CA ARG A 99 0.66 10.69 17.23
C ARG A 99 0.28 12.11 17.67
N LYS A 100 0.70 12.52 18.87
CA LYS A 100 0.75 13.95 19.18
C LYS A 100 1.64 14.56 18.10
N GLY A 101 1.04 15.33 17.20
CA GLY A 101 1.76 16.05 16.16
C GLY A 101 2.85 16.87 16.85
N ASN A 102 4.10 16.50 16.58
CA ASN A 102 5.23 17.34 16.91
C ASN A 102 5.66 17.95 15.57
N LEU A 103 5.32 19.22 15.38
CA LEU A 103 5.56 20.02 14.19
C LEU A 103 7.04 20.37 13.98
N ASP A 104 7.97 19.69 14.66
CA ASP A 104 9.40 20.03 14.65
C ASP A 104 10.22 18.94 13.95
N ARG A 105 9.77 18.49 12.78
CA ARG A 105 10.62 17.75 11.84
C ARG A 105 10.05 17.72 10.43
N PHE A 106 9.95 18.90 9.83
CA PHE A 106 10.33 19.19 8.45
C PHE A 106 10.89 20.60 8.42
#